data_AF-A0A369W7R9-F1
#
_entry.id   AF-A0A369W7R9-F1
#
_cell.length_a   1.000
_cell.length_b   1.000
_cell.length_c   1.000
_cell.angle_alpha   90.00
_cell.angle_beta   90.00
_cell.angle_gamma   90.00
#
_symmetry.space_group_name_H-M   'P 1'
#
loop_
_entity.id
_entity.type
_entity.pdbx_description
1 polymer ?
#
loop_
_entity_poly.entity_id
_entity_poly.type
_entity_poly.pdbx_seq_one_letter_code
_entity_poly.pdbx_strand_id
1 'polypeptide(L)'
;MSLLHDLTMGAIVSRIAGMLIFVALHGGMLALMARLLGSAMPEKEGRLTASPLAHLSLWGLAMAVLFRAGWARPAHIDPAQLRGGRPALVAIAVAALLISLALVPLLDLARPWIAASMPRTAGYAVLTVIVAVQDISLLSVAINALPLPGLTGGLVLVALFPDRARLWRRLEIPVLAAIVILMVAGVLVPDRLLPILRPIFSSL
;
A
#
# COMPACT_ATOMS: atom_id res chain seq x y z
N MET A 1 -15.84 -20.28 -5.15
CA MET A 1 -15.60 -18.94 -5.71
C MET A 1 -16.79 -18.04 -5.35
N SER A 2 -16.72 -17.32 -4.22
CA SER A 2 -17.75 -16.34 -3.78
C SER A 2 -17.32 -14.87 -4.01
N LEU A 3 -16.15 -14.64 -4.62
CA LEU A 3 -15.53 -13.32 -4.79
C LEU A 3 -16.47 -12.26 -5.39
N LEU A 4 -17.34 -12.65 -6.33
CA LEU A 4 -18.31 -11.75 -6.96
C LEU A 4 -19.57 -11.52 -6.10
N HIS A 5 -19.93 -12.46 -5.24
CA HIS A 5 -21.09 -12.35 -4.35
C HIS A 5 -20.82 -11.44 -3.14
N ASP A 6 -19.54 -11.29 -2.76
CA ASP A 6 -19.09 -10.45 -1.64
C ASP A 6 -18.80 -8.99 -2.05
N LEU A 7 -18.90 -8.64 -3.34
CA LEU A 7 -18.67 -7.31 -3.90
C LEU A 7 -19.95 -6.48 -3.97
N THR A 8 -20.50 -6.15 -2.80
CA THR A 8 -21.61 -5.19 -2.72
C THR A 8 -21.16 -3.78 -3.14
N MET A 9 -22.09 -2.91 -3.55
CA MET A 9 -21.78 -1.50 -3.85
C MET A 9 -21.10 -0.80 -2.67
N GLY A 10 -21.55 -1.07 -1.44
CA GLY A 10 -20.92 -0.55 -0.22
C GLY A 10 -19.48 -1.04 -0.06
N ALA A 11 -19.20 -2.31 -0.35
CA ALA A 11 -17.85 -2.86 -0.32
C ALA A 11 -16.94 -2.25 -1.38
N ILE A 12 -17.44 -2.01 -2.59
CA ILE A 12 -16.67 -1.37 -3.66
C ILE A 12 -16.29 0.06 -3.25
N VAL A 13 -17.26 0.85 -2.80
CA VAL A 13 -17.03 2.24 -2.37
C VAL A 13 -16.06 2.30 -1.20
N SER A 14 -16.25 1.46 -0.18
CA SER A 14 -15.37 1.45 1.00
C SER A 14 -13.95 0.99 0.67
N ARG A 15 -13.77 0.01 -0.22
CA ARG A 15 -12.45 -0.45 -0.67
C ARG A 15 -11.74 0.58 -1.54
N ILE A 16 -12.46 1.29 -2.42
CA ILE A 16 -11.89 2.42 -3.17
C ILE A 16 -11.40 3.50 -2.20
N ALA A 17 -12.25 3.92 -1.26
CA ALA A 17 -11.87 4.90 -0.24
C ALA A 17 -10.66 4.44 0.59
N GLY A 18 -10.67 3.17 1.02
CA GLY A 18 -9.56 2.56 1.76
C GLY A 18 -8.25 2.56 0.97
N MET A 19 -8.30 2.22 -0.32
CA MET A 19 -7.13 2.26 -1.19
C MET A 19 -6.60 3.67 -1.40
N LEU A 20 -7.48 4.66 -1.59
CA LEU A 20 -7.07 6.06 -1.73
C LEU A 20 -6.35 6.55 -0.47
N ILE A 21 -6.90 6.27 0.71
CA ILE A 21 -6.27 6.64 1.99
C ILE A 21 -4.91 5.93 2.14
N PHE A 22 -4.85 4.63 1.84
CA PHE A 22 -3.61 3.87 1.89
C PHE A 22 -2.53 4.47 0.97
N VAL A 23 -2.83 4.72 -0.31
CA VAL A 23 -1.80 5.24 -1.24
C VAL A 23 -1.41 6.69 -0.99
N ALA A 24 -2.32 7.53 -0.45
CA ALA A 24 -1.99 8.89 -0.03
C ALA A 24 -0.89 8.85 1.04
N LEU A 25 -1.07 8.01 2.06
CA LEU A 25 -0.12 7.88 3.16
C LEU A 25 1.15 7.14 2.71
N HIS A 26 1.00 5.97 2.07
CA HIS A 26 2.12 5.12 1.66
C HIS A 26 3.02 5.81 0.62
N GLY A 27 2.42 6.25 -0.49
CA GLY A 27 3.14 6.90 -1.57
C GLY A 27 3.62 8.30 -1.19
N GLY A 28 2.81 9.05 -0.44
CA GLY A 28 3.18 10.36 0.09
C GLY A 28 4.38 10.28 1.02
N MET A 29 4.41 9.31 1.94
CA MET A 29 5.53 9.12 2.85
C MET A 29 6.79 8.67 2.13
N LEU A 30 6.67 7.76 1.15
CA LEU A 30 7.79 7.34 0.31
C LEU A 30 8.41 8.52 -0.45
N ALA A 31 7.57 9.36 -1.08
CA ALA A 31 7.98 10.57 -1.78
C ALA A 31 8.63 11.59 -0.83
N LEU A 32 8.03 11.82 0.35
CA LEU A 32 8.55 12.73 1.36
C LEU A 32 9.92 12.26 1.87
N MET A 33 10.07 11.00 2.26
CA MET A 33 11.34 10.45 2.75
C MET A 33 12.43 10.48 1.68
N ALA A 34 12.10 10.13 0.44
CA ALA A 34 13.04 10.25 -0.67
C ALA A 34 13.52 11.71 -0.85
N ARG A 35 12.62 12.69 -0.71
CA ARG A 35 12.98 14.11 -0.76
C ARG A 35 13.85 14.53 0.41
N LEU A 36 13.47 14.19 1.64
CA LEU A 36 14.25 14.55 2.85
C LEU A 36 15.67 13.96 2.81
N LEU A 37 15.81 12.77 2.23
CA LEU A 37 17.10 12.11 2.05
C LEU A 37 17.83 12.56 0.78
N GLY A 38 17.35 13.57 0.06
CA GLY A 38 18.10 14.27 -0.99
C GLY A 38 17.73 13.93 -2.43
N SER A 39 16.84 12.96 -2.68
CA SER A 39 16.37 12.71 -4.04
C SER A 39 15.46 13.84 -4.52
N ALA A 40 15.75 14.39 -5.70
CA ALA A 40 14.88 15.34 -6.39
C ALA A 40 13.78 14.64 -7.21
N MET A 41 13.81 13.30 -7.31
CA MET A 41 12.93 12.56 -8.22
C MET A 41 11.44 12.70 -7.88
N PRO A 42 11.00 12.60 -6.61
CA PRO A 42 9.58 12.75 -6.27
C PRO A 42 9.00 14.10 -6.68
N GLU A 43 9.79 15.18 -6.61
CA GLU A 43 9.38 16.52 -7.03
C GLU A 43 9.27 16.60 -8.57
N LYS A 44 10.27 16.09 -9.29
CA LYS A 44 10.28 16.05 -10.77
C LYS A 44 9.13 15.21 -11.35
N GLU A 45 8.72 14.17 -10.66
CA GLU A 45 7.58 13.31 -11.02
C GLU A 45 6.21 13.87 -10.61
N GLY A 46 6.17 15.03 -9.92
CA GLY A 46 4.92 15.58 -9.38
C GLY A 46 4.31 14.74 -8.24
N ARG A 47 5.11 13.90 -7.59
CA ARG A 47 4.70 12.98 -6.52
C ARG A 47 4.94 13.51 -5.12
N LEU A 48 5.61 14.64 -4.97
CA LEU A 48 5.72 15.33 -3.67
C LEU A 48 4.41 16.06 -3.36
N THR A 49 3.35 15.29 -3.11
CA THR A 49 1.99 15.77 -2.85
C THR A 49 1.24 14.78 -1.95
N ALA A 50 0.28 15.30 -1.18
CA ALA A 50 -0.66 14.51 -0.40
C ALA A 50 -1.81 13.92 -1.25
N SER A 51 -1.92 14.30 -2.53
CA SER A 51 -2.96 13.78 -3.41
C SER A 51 -2.82 12.27 -3.62
N PRO A 52 -3.83 11.44 -3.27
CA PRO A 52 -3.77 9.99 -3.49
C PRO A 52 -3.60 9.64 -4.97
N LEU A 53 -4.15 10.47 -5.86
CA LEU A 53 -4.14 10.21 -7.30
C LEU A 53 -2.74 10.23 -7.90
N ALA A 54 -1.81 10.99 -7.31
CA ALA A 54 -0.41 11.00 -7.74
C ALA A 54 0.30 9.67 -7.44
N HIS A 55 -0.20 8.91 -6.47
CA HIS A 55 0.40 7.68 -5.97
C HIS A 55 -0.38 6.42 -6.36
N LEU A 56 -1.54 6.57 -7.00
CA LEU A 56 -2.43 5.47 -7.31
C LEU A 56 -1.95 4.64 -8.51
N SER A 57 -1.97 3.32 -8.35
CA SER A 57 -1.86 2.36 -9.46
C SER A 57 -3.26 1.91 -9.86
N LEU A 58 -3.62 1.96 -11.15
CA LEU A 58 -4.93 1.48 -11.60
C LEU A 58 -5.10 -0.03 -11.35
N TRP A 59 -4.06 -0.81 -11.60
CA TRP A 59 -4.06 -2.25 -11.28
C TRP A 59 -4.06 -2.49 -9.78
N GLY A 60 -3.33 -1.68 -9.01
CA GLY A 60 -3.35 -1.73 -7.55
C GLY A 60 -4.74 -1.45 -6.99
N LEU A 61 -5.46 -0.46 -7.55
CA LEU A 61 -6.85 -0.17 -7.19
C LEU A 61 -7.78 -1.32 -7.53
N ALA A 62 -7.68 -1.86 -8.74
CA ALA A 62 -8.49 -3.01 -9.15
C ALA A 62 -8.29 -4.20 -8.19
N MET A 63 -7.03 -4.50 -7.83
CA MET A 63 -6.73 -5.57 -6.88
C MET A 63 -7.22 -5.24 -5.47
N ALA A 64 -7.15 -3.98 -5.02
CA ALA A 64 -7.68 -3.57 -3.72
C ALA A 64 -9.21 -3.72 -3.66
N VAL A 65 -9.91 -3.41 -4.75
CA VAL A 65 -11.36 -3.60 -4.83
C VAL A 65 -11.72 -5.08 -4.81
N LEU A 66 -11.02 -5.93 -5.57
CA LEU A 66 -11.35 -7.35 -5.68
C LEU A 66 -10.89 -8.18 -4.47
N PHE A 67 -9.68 -7.94 -3.99
CA PHE A 67 -8.96 -8.78 -3.03
C PHE A 67 -8.52 -8.04 -1.77
N ARG A 68 -8.97 -6.80 -1.56
CA ARG A 68 -8.56 -5.93 -0.43
C ARG A 68 -7.05 -5.74 -0.33
N ALA A 69 -6.30 -5.99 -1.40
CA ALA A 69 -4.85 -5.85 -1.40
C ALA A 69 -4.41 -5.14 -2.68
N GLY A 70 -3.61 -4.09 -2.53
CA GLY A 70 -3.15 -3.29 -3.65
C GLY A 70 -1.73 -2.80 -3.46
N TRP A 71 -1.26 -2.03 -4.43
CA TRP A 71 0.05 -1.38 -4.39
C TRP A 71 -0.03 0.03 -4.94
N ALA A 72 0.87 0.88 -4.46
CA ALA A 72 1.04 2.21 -5.00
C ALA A 72 1.70 2.15 -6.38
N ARG A 73 1.69 3.28 -7.10
CA ARG A 73 2.44 3.43 -8.33
C ARG A 73 3.94 3.19 -8.07
N PRO A 74 4.63 2.36 -8.88
CA PRO A 74 6.07 2.09 -8.70
C PRO A 74 6.87 3.37 -8.55
N ALA A 75 7.84 3.38 -7.64
CA ALA A 75 8.76 4.50 -7.41
C ALA A 75 10.18 4.12 -7.79
N HIS A 76 10.85 5.02 -8.52
CA HIS A 76 12.22 4.81 -8.97
C HIS A 76 13.13 5.79 -8.25
N ILE A 77 13.75 5.33 -7.16
CA ILE A 77 14.69 6.14 -6.38
C ILE A 77 16.09 5.58 -6.57
N ASP A 78 16.99 6.41 -7.08
CA ASP A 78 18.38 6.07 -7.25
C ASP A 78 19.14 6.24 -5.93
N PRO A 79 19.72 5.18 -5.34
CA PRO A 79 20.46 5.28 -4.09
C PRO A 79 21.69 6.21 -4.21
N ALA A 80 22.24 6.42 -5.40
CA ALA A 80 23.36 7.36 -5.61
C ALA A 80 22.97 8.83 -5.37
N GLN A 81 21.67 9.16 -5.41
CA GLN A 81 21.17 10.50 -5.12
C GLN A 81 20.84 10.72 -3.64
N LEU A 82 20.86 9.66 -2.82
CA LEU A 82 20.45 9.73 -1.43
C LEU A 82 21.63 10.02 -0.50
N ARG A 83 21.39 10.92 0.46
CA ARG A 83 22.20 11.09 1.67
C ARG A 83 22.08 9.81 2.48
N GLY A 84 23.16 9.04 2.55
CA GLY A 84 23.18 7.71 3.17
C GLY A 84 23.02 6.54 2.19
N GLY A 85 23.00 6.78 0.88
CA GLY A 85 23.16 5.76 -0.15
C GLY A 85 22.15 4.62 -0.10
N ARG A 86 22.64 3.38 -0.18
CA ARG A 86 21.84 2.15 -0.22
C ARG A 86 21.05 1.92 1.08
N PRO A 87 21.62 2.09 2.29
CA PRO A 87 20.85 2.05 3.53
C PRO A 87 19.68 3.03 3.59
N ALA A 88 19.87 4.26 3.09
CA ALA A 88 18.81 5.26 3.04
C ALA A 88 17.63 4.80 2.17
N LEU A 89 17.91 4.11 1.06
CA LEU A 89 16.87 3.54 0.20
C LEU A 89 16.04 2.46 0.92
N VAL A 90 16.68 1.59 1.69
CA VAL A 90 15.99 0.58 2.53
C VAL A 90 15.17 1.27 3.61
N ALA A 91 15.72 2.28 4.27
CA ALA A 91 15.03 3.04 5.31
C ALA A 91 13.75 3.71 4.78
N ILE A 92 13.78 4.27 3.56
CA ILE A 92 12.59 4.83 2.90
C ILE A 92 11.50 3.77 2.74
N ALA A 93 11.86 2.59 2.22
CA ALA A 93 10.90 1.51 1.98
C ALA A 93 10.28 1.01 3.29
N VAL A 94 11.10 0.77 4.30
CA VAL A 94 10.65 0.32 5.63
C VAL A 94 9.78 1.37 6.30
N ALA A 95 10.18 2.65 6.28
CA ALA A 95 9.40 3.73 6.87
C ALA A 95 8.01 3.86 6.23
N ALA A 96 7.92 3.79 4.90
CA ALA A 96 6.64 3.84 4.20
C ALA A 96 5.73 2.65 4.59
N LEU A 97 6.28 1.44 4.69
CA LEU A 97 5.54 0.24 5.12
C LEU A 97 5.04 0.38 6.57
N LEU A 98 5.93 0.76 7.50
CA LEU A 98 5.60 0.88 8.92
C LEU A 98 4.55 1.96 9.18
N ILE A 99 4.66 3.12 8.52
CA ILE A 99 3.69 4.21 8.69
C ILE A 99 2.33 3.84 8.11
N SER A 100 2.30 3.11 6.98
CA SER A 100 1.06 2.60 6.42
C SER A 100 0.42 1.55 7.31
N LEU A 101 1.24 0.71 7.95
CA LEU A 101 0.81 -0.31 8.91
C LEU A 101 0.26 0.32 10.20
N ALA A 102 0.87 1.42 10.67
CA ALA A 102 0.44 2.14 11.86
C ALA A 102 -0.99 2.69 11.75
N LEU A 103 -1.52 2.85 10.53
CA LEU A 103 -2.91 3.24 10.31
C LEU A 103 -3.91 2.27 10.95
N VAL A 104 -3.54 1.00 11.10
CA VAL A 104 -4.41 -0.05 11.66
C VAL A 104 -4.75 0.21 13.13
N PRO A 105 -3.77 0.23 14.06
CA PRO A 105 -4.04 0.50 15.47
C PRO A 105 -4.53 1.94 15.72
N LEU A 106 -4.09 2.92 14.93
CA LEU A 106 -4.57 4.30 15.07
C LEU A 106 -6.08 4.41 14.81
N LEU A 107 -6.58 3.69 13.80
CA LEU A 107 -8.01 3.65 13.51
C LEU A 107 -8.79 2.83 14.54
N ASP A 108 -8.21 1.78 15.12
CA ASP A 108 -8.86 1.05 16.23
C ASP A 108 -9.05 1.93 17.46
N LEU A 109 -8.06 2.77 17.80
CA LEU A 109 -8.20 3.74 18.88
C LEU A 109 -9.27 4.79 18.61
N ALA A 110 -9.44 5.20 17.34
CA ALA A 110 -10.44 6.20 16.94
C ALA A 110 -11.87 5.65 16.88
N ARG A 111 -12.06 4.33 16.71
CA ARG A 111 -13.38 3.70 16.48
C ARG A 111 -14.43 4.01 17.54
N PRO A 112 -14.17 3.90 18.86
CA PRO A 112 -15.19 4.15 19.88
C PRO A 112 -15.69 5.60 19.84
N TRP A 113 -14.77 6.55 19.63
CA TRP A 113 -15.09 7.97 19.52
C TRP A 113 -15.95 8.28 18.30
N ILE A 114 -15.63 7.68 17.15
CA ILE A 114 -16.41 7.84 15.91
C ILE A 114 -17.81 7.23 16.07
N ALA A 115 -17.91 6.05 16.69
CA ALA A 115 -19.19 5.40 16.94
C ALA A 115 -20.10 6.21 17.89
N ALA A 116 -19.51 6.88 18.88
CA ALA A 116 -20.25 7.70 19.85
C ALA A 116 -20.66 9.08 19.32
N SER A 117 -19.91 9.65 18.37
CA SER A 117 -20.08 11.04 17.92
C SER A 117 -20.97 11.20 16.68
N MET A 118 -21.32 10.12 15.99
CA MET A 118 -22.05 10.19 14.72
C MET A 118 -23.48 9.61 14.80
N PRO A 119 -24.42 10.13 13.99
CA PRO A 119 -25.72 9.49 13.80
C PRO A 119 -25.56 8.06 13.31
N ARG A 120 -26.45 7.16 13.74
CA ARG A 120 -26.33 5.71 13.54
C ARG A 120 -25.97 5.31 12.09
N THR A 121 -26.68 5.83 11.10
CA THR A 121 -26.45 5.51 9.68
C THR A 121 -25.10 6.00 9.16
N ALA A 122 -24.72 7.25 9.47
CA ALA A 122 -23.43 7.82 9.10
C ALA A 122 -22.27 7.09 9.81
N GLY A 123 -22.43 6.77 11.09
CA GLY A 123 -21.46 6.00 11.87
C GLY A 123 -21.19 4.62 11.26
N TYR A 124 -22.24 3.89 10.86
CA TYR A 124 -22.07 2.60 10.17
C TYR A 124 -21.30 2.73 8.85
N ALA A 125 -21.58 3.75 8.04
CA ALA A 125 -20.88 3.99 6.78
C ALA A 125 -19.39 4.27 7.01
N VAL A 126 -19.06 5.16 7.96
CA VAL A 126 -17.67 5.49 8.32
C VAL A 126 -16.93 4.28 8.88
N LEU A 127 -17.56 3.52 9.79
CA LEU A 127 -16.96 2.30 10.34
C LEU A 127 -16.67 1.26 9.25
N THR A 128 -17.54 1.15 8.24
CA THR A 128 -17.32 0.26 7.09
C THR A 128 -16.10 0.69 6.27
N VAL A 129 -15.90 2.00 6.07
CA VAL A 129 -14.68 2.52 5.43
C VAL A 129 -13.46 2.26 6.29
N ILE A 130 -13.54 2.45 7.61
CA ILE A 130 -12.42 2.18 8.53
C ILE A 130 -11.99 0.72 8.44
N VAL A 131 -12.94 -0.23 8.48
CA VAL A 131 -12.63 -1.66 8.30
C VAL A 131 -11.92 -1.88 6.96
N ALA A 132 -12.41 -1.29 5.88
CA ALA A 132 -11.79 -1.43 4.56
C ALA A 132 -10.38 -0.84 4.50
N VAL A 133 -10.14 0.33 5.13
CA VAL A 133 -8.81 0.93 5.25
C VAL A 133 -7.86 0.00 5.99
N GLN A 134 -8.30 -0.60 7.10
CA GLN A 134 -7.45 -1.49 7.91
C GLN A 134 -7.10 -2.77 7.15
N ASP A 135 -8.10 -3.45 6.56
CA ASP A 135 -7.87 -4.64 5.74
C ASP A 135 -6.91 -4.35 4.58
N ILE A 136 -7.15 -3.23 3.88
CA ILE A 136 -6.31 -2.79 2.76
C ILE A 136 -4.91 -2.46 3.21
N SER A 137 -4.72 -1.72 4.31
CA SER A 137 -3.40 -1.41 4.83
C SER A 137 -2.63 -2.66 5.22
N LEU A 138 -3.25 -3.61 5.95
CA LEU A 138 -2.60 -4.86 6.34
C LEU A 138 -2.13 -5.67 5.13
N LEU A 139 -3.03 -5.93 4.18
CA LEU A 139 -2.73 -6.77 3.03
C LEU A 139 -1.82 -6.07 2.02
N SER A 140 -2.01 -4.77 1.81
CA SER A 140 -1.15 -4.00 0.90
C SER A 140 0.25 -3.85 1.49
N VAL A 141 0.43 -3.67 2.79
CA VAL A 141 1.76 -3.72 3.43
C VAL A 141 2.40 -5.08 3.23
N ALA A 142 1.66 -6.19 3.42
CA ALA A 142 2.19 -7.54 3.23
C ALA A 142 2.67 -7.77 1.78
N ILE A 143 1.89 -7.35 0.77
CA ILE A 143 2.31 -7.43 -0.63
C ILE A 143 3.49 -6.49 -0.90
N ASN A 144 3.41 -5.23 -0.49
CA ASN A 144 4.45 -4.24 -0.76
C ASN A 144 5.76 -4.52 -0.01
N ALA A 145 5.77 -5.38 1.01
CA ALA A 145 6.99 -5.85 1.66
C ALA A 145 7.74 -6.90 0.84
N LEU A 146 7.10 -7.55 -0.15
CA LEU A 146 7.75 -8.53 -1.00
C LEU A 146 8.89 -7.86 -1.79
N PRO A 147 10.10 -8.45 -1.79
CA PRO A 147 11.23 -7.93 -2.55
C PRO A 147 11.05 -8.27 -4.03
N LEU A 148 10.10 -7.62 -4.68
CA LEU A 148 9.72 -7.82 -6.09
C LEU A 148 9.71 -6.49 -6.83
N PRO A 149 10.19 -6.45 -8.09
CA PRO A 149 10.14 -5.24 -8.91
C PRO A 149 8.72 -4.66 -9.03
N GLY A 150 8.60 -3.34 -8.93
CA GLY A 150 7.33 -2.63 -9.03
C GLY A 150 6.59 -2.46 -7.69
N LEU A 151 7.01 -3.17 -6.65
CA LEU A 151 6.52 -3.00 -5.27
C LEU A 151 7.53 -2.23 -4.42
N THR A 152 7.11 -1.74 -3.25
CA THR A 152 7.98 -0.98 -2.33
C THR A 152 9.19 -1.80 -1.87
N GLY A 153 9.04 -3.10 -1.60
CA GLY A 153 10.12 -4.02 -1.28
C GLY A 153 11.13 -4.19 -2.44
N GLY A 154 10.72 -3.89 -3.68
CA GLY A 154 11.63 -3.79 -4.82
C GLY A 154 12.72 -2.71 -4.66
N LEU A 155 12.49 -1.68 -3.84
CA LEU A 155 13.53 -0.72 -3.48
C LEU A 155 14.66 -1.38 -2.69
N VAL A 156 14.35 -2.39 -1.87
CA VAL A 156 15.36 -3.20 -1.17
C VAL A 156 16.15 -4.03 -2.18
N LEU A 157 15.52 -4.58 -3.22
CA LEU A 157 16.25 -5.26 -4.31
C LEU A 157 17.24 -4.32 -5.02
N VAL A 158 16.81 -3.09 -5.32
CA VAL A 158 17.68 -2.06 -5.93
C VAL A 158 18.81 -1.69 -4.97
N ALA A 159 18.50 -1.55 -3.68
CA ALA A 159 19.51 -1.31 -2.65
C ALA A 159 20.50 -2.47 -2.53
N LEU A 160 20.10 -3.72 -2.73
CA LEU A 160 21.00 -4.89 -2.66
C LEU A 160 21.79 -5.14 -3.96
N PHE A 161 21.22 -4.78 -5.12
CA PHE A 161 21.81 -5.03 -6.43
C PHE A 161 21.67 -3.79 -7.35
N PRO A 162 22.40 -2.69 -7.06
CA PRO A 162 22.26 -1.44 -7.81
C PRO A 162 22.63 -1.59 -9.30
N ASP A 163 23.62 -2.42 -9.62
CA ASP A 163 24.05 -2.69 -11.01
C ASP A 163 22.93 -3.34 -11.85
N ARG A 164 21.96 -3.97 -11.18
CA ARG A 164 20.79 -4.61 -11.81
C ARG A 164 19.54 -3.73 -11.79
N ALA A 165 19.62 -2.48 -11.34
CA ALA A 165 18.46 -1.58 -11.26
C ALA A 165 17.71 -1.45 -12.60
N ARG A 166 18.43 -1.40 -13.72
CA ARG A 166 17.82 -1.36 -15.07
C ARG A 166 17.07 -2.65 -15.43
N LEU A 167 17.59 -3.81 -15.02
CA LEU A 167 16.91 -5.10 -15.18
C LEU A 167 15.64 -5.13 -14.33
N TRP A 168 15.73 -4.74 -13.06
CA TRP A 168 14.56 -4.68 -12.17
C TRP A 168 13.48 -3.78 -12.74
N ARG A 169 13.84 -2.61 -13.27
CA ARG A 169 12.89 -1.70 -13.93
C ARG A 169 12.19 -2.34 -15.13
N ARG A 170 12.91 -3.13 -15.94
CA ARG A 170 12.32 -3.87 -17.07
C ARG A 170 11.39 -4.99 -16.61
N LEU A 171 11.63 -5.55 -15.43
CA LEU A 171 10.83 -6.63 -14.86
C LEU A 171 9.60 -6.15 -14.08
N GLU A 172 9.41 -4.85 -13.85
CA GLU A 172 8.27 -4.34 -13.08
C GLU A 172 6.92 -4.75 -13.67
N ILE A 173 6.69 -4.48 -14.96
CA ILE A 173 5.44 -4.82 -15.64
C ILE A 173 5.19 -6.34 -15.64
N PRO A 174 6.13 -7.21 -16.08
CA PRO A 174 5.87 -8.65 -16.09
C PRO A 174 5.69 -9.23 -14.68
N VAL A 175 6.40 -8.72 -13.67
CA VAL A 175 6.24 -9.16 -12.28
C VAL A 175 4.88 -8.74 -11.72
N LEU A 176 4.47 -7.48 -11.90
CA LEU A 176 3.16 -7.02 -11.46
C LEU A 176 2.02 -7.74 -12.21
N ALA A 177 2.18 -8.01 -13.51
CA ALA A 177 1.22 -8.81 -14.27
C ALA A 177 1.14 -10.25 -13.74
N ALA A 178 2.28 -10.87 -13.41
CA ALA A 178 2.31 -12.19 -12.80
C ALA A 178 1.59 -12.20 -11.44
N ILE A 179 1.78 -11.17 -10.60
CA ILE A 179 1.05 -11.04 -9.33
C ILE A 179 -0.46 -10.97 -9.58
N VAL A 180 -0.91 -10.14 -10.53
CA VAL A 180 -2.33 -10.06 -10.89
C VAL A 180 -2.85 -11.43 -11.34
N ILE A 181 -2.13 -12.13 -12.22
CA ILE A 181 -2.52 -13.46 -12.71
C ILE A 181 -2.60 -14.46 -11.56
N LEU A 182 -1.62 -14.49 -10.65
CA LEU A 182 -1.61 -15.38 -9.49
C LEU A 182 -2.76 -15.09 -8.53
N MET A 183 -3.14 -13.82 -8.37
CA MET A 183 -4.29 -13.42 -7.56
C MET A 183 -5.61 -13.87 -8.17
N VAL A 184 -5.79 -13.61 -9.47
CA VAL A 184 -6.99 -14.01 -10.22
C VAL A 184 -7.13 -15.52 -10.32
N ALA A 185 -6.02 -16.25 -10.51
CA ALA A 185 -6.00 -17.71 -10.52
C ALA A 185 -6.29 -18.33 -9.14
N GLY A 186 -6.36 -17.53 -8.07
CA GLY A 186 -6.60 -18.01 -6.71
C GLY A 186 -5.40 -18.73 -6.08
N VAL A 187 -4.21 -18.59 -6.68
CA VAL A 187 -2.95 -19.12 -6.13
C VAL A 187 -2.46 -18.20 -5.01
N LEU A 188 -2.47 -16.89 -5.25
CA LEU A 188 -2.18 -15.86 -4.26
C LEU A 188 -3.49 -15.25 -3.78
N VAL A 189 -3.96 -15.65 -2.59
CA VAL A 189 -5.21 -15.12 -2.02
C VAL A 189 -4.85 -14.30 -0.77
N PRO A 190 -4.64 -12.98 -0.90
CA PRO A 190 -4.26 -12.14 0.25
C PRO A 190 -5.23 -12.26 1.42
N ASP A 191 -6.52 -12.42 1.14
CA ASP A 191 -7.56 -12.64 2.14
C ASP A 191 -7.29 -13.82 3.09
N ARG A 192 -6.52 -14.84 2.67
CA ARG A 192 -6.11 -15.95 3.55
C ARG A 192 -5.12 -15.51 4.63
N LEU A 193 -4.45 -14.38 4.44
CA LEU A 193 -3.54 -13.80 5.43
C LEU A 193 -4.30 -13.01 6.51
N LEU A 194 -5.50 -12.51 6.24
CA LEU A 194 -6.23 -11.67 7.20
C LEU A 194 -6.48 -12.35 8.56
N PRO A 195 -6.94 -13.62 8.65
CA PRO A 195 -7.11 -14.30 9.93
C PRO A 195 -5.80 -14.46 10.72
N ILE A 196 -4.66 -14.46 10.03
CA ILE A 196 -3.32 -14.59 10.64
C ILE A 196 -2.82 -13.23 11.10
N LEU A 197 -2.98 -12.20 10.26
CA LEU A 197 -2.49 -10.84 10.53
C LEU A 197 -3.34 -10.12 11.57
N ARG A 198 -4.67 -10.24 11.49
CA ARG A 198 -5.58 -9.44 12.33
C ARG A 198 -5.37 -9.62 13.83
N PRO A 199 -5.22 -10.85 14.38
CA PRO A 199 -4.99 -11.03 15.82
C PRO A 199 -3.72 -10.36 16.32
N ILE A 200 -2.65 -10.36 15.50
CA ILE A 200 -1.35 -9.76 15.83
C ILE A 200 -1.49 -8.26 16.06
N PHE A 201 -2.37 -7.60 15.31
CA PHE A 201 -2.55 -6.14 15.35
C PHE A 201 -3.75 -5.69 16.17
N SER A 202 -4.69 -6.58 16.50
CA SER A 202 -5.81 -6.27 17.41
C SER A 202 -5.47 -6.42 18.90
N SER A 203 -4.29 -6.93 19.22
CA SER A 203 -3.77 -7.08 20.59
C SER A 203 -2.78 -5.99 21.02
N LEU A 204 -2.53 -5.01 20.15
CA LEU A 204 -1.74 -3.80 20.43
C LEU A 204 -2.68 -2.62 20.71
#